data_AF-A0A0W0S130-F1
#
_entry.id   AF-A0A0W0S130-F1
#
_cell.length_a   1.000
_cell.length_b   1.000
_cell.length_c   1.000
_cell.angle_alpha   90.00
_cell.angle_beta   90.00
_cell.angle_gamma   90.00
#
_symmetry.space_group_name_H-M   'P 1'
#
loop_
_entity.id
_entity.type
_entity.pdbx_description
1 polymer ?
#
loop_
_entity_poly.entity_id
_entity_poly.type
_entity_poly.pdbx_seq_one_letter_code
_entity_poly.pdbx_strand_id
1 'polypeptide(L)'
;MPHGRSEFEPIDDAIIKTLNSLLELEMAGVVRYTHYSFMVFGFNRIPICKWMRDHAQESLNHAHSIGELITHFAYHPTLKIGKLLETHEHNIGHILEESLEHEKQGLNLYYQLLQLSEKKSVLVEEFARNMILEEEMHIGEIQKMLMDPKTLRD
;
A
#
# COMPACT_ATOMS: atom_id res chain seq x y z
N MET A 1 -2.46 -37.12 1.17
CA MET A 1 -2.42 -35.85 1.92
C MET A 1 -3.75 -35.17 1.69
N PRO A 2 -4.57 -34.87 2.72
CA PRO A 2 -5.73 -34.02 2.49
C PRO A 2 -5.19 -32.63 2.19
N HIS A 3 -5.28 -32.22 0.93
CA HIS A 3 -4.89 -30.87 0.51
C HIS A 3 -6.01 -29.92 0.92
N GLY A 4 -5.72 -28.99 1.82
CA GLY A 4 -6.61 -27.89 2.14
C GLY A 4 -6.72 -27.66 3.64
N ARG A 5 -6.50 -26.40 4.01
CA ARG A 5 -6.97 -25.87 5.28
C ARG A 5 -8.50 -26.00 5.31
N SER A 6 -9.08 -26.47 6.41
CA SER A 6 -10.54 -26.42 6.59
C SER A 6 -11.01 -24.97 6.48
N GLU A 7 -12.16 -24.72 5.83
CA GLU A 7 -12.77 -23.38 5.68
C GLU A 7 -12.97 -22.63 7.03
N PHE A 8 -12.85 -23.35 8.15
CA PHE A 8 -13.03 -22.82 9.51
C PHE A 8 -11.76 -22.89 10.38
N GLU A 9 -10.60 -23.24 9.83
CA GLU A 9 -9.37 -23.31 10.62
C GLU A 9 -8.80 -21.89 10.84
N PRO A 10 -8.67 -21.43 12.09
CA PRO A 10 -8.35 -20.04 12.42
C PRO A 10 -6.91 -19.68 12.00
N ILE A 11 -6.72 -18.63 11.20
CA ILE A 11 -5.37 -18.14 10.82
C ILE A 11 -4.64 -17.53 12.01
N ASP A 12 -3.31 -17.48 11.96
CA ASP A 12 -2.52 -16.83 13.01
C ASP A 12 -2.98 -15.38 13.22
N ASP A 13 -3.27 -15.01 14.47
CA ASP A 13 -3.70 -13.66 14.83
C ASP A 13 -2.68 -12.58 14.40
N ALA A 14 -1.40 -12.96 14.30
CA ALA A 14 -0.36 -12.08 13.78
C ALA A 14 -0.59 -11.70 12.30
N ILE A 15 -1.09 -12.62 11.48
CA ILE A 15 -1.45 -12.35 10.08
C ILE A 15 -2.61 -11.36 10.03
N ILE A 16 -3.66 -11.60 10.83
CA ILE A 16 -4.82 -10.69 10.91
C ILE A 16 -4.43 -9.31 11.41
N LYS A 17 -3.52 -9.22 12.38
CA LYS A 17 -3.02 -7.94 12.88
C LYS A 17 -2.25 -7.17 11.80
N THR A 18 -1.42 -7.85 11.02
CA THR A 18 -0.69 -7.24 9.90
C THR A 18 -1.65 -6.79 8.80
N LEU A 19 -2.64 -7.62 8.42
CA LEU A 19 -3.68 -7.24 7.46
C LEU A 19 -4.47 -6.01 7.92
N ASN A 20 -4.85 -5.93 9.20
CA ASN A 20 -5.50 -4.73 9.72
C ASN A 20 -4.59 -3.50 9.69
N SER A 21 -3.29 -3.66 9.94
CA SER A 21 -2.34 -2.55 9.85
C SER A 21 -2.17 -2.06 8.40
N LEU A 22 -2.16 -2.98 7.44
CA LEU A 22 -2.20 -2.67 6.02
C LEU A 22 -3.50 -1.96 5.64
N LEU A 23 -4.66 -2.44 6.10
CA LEU A 23 -5.94 -1.78 5.83
C LEU A 23 -5.97 -0.33 6.34
N GLU A 24 -5.44 -0.08 7.54
CA GLU A 24 -5.30 1.28 8.07
C GLU A 24 -4.38 2.14 7.20
N LEU A 25 -3.28 1.57 6.72
CA LEU A 25 -2.33 2.24 5.85
C LEU A 25 -2.96 2.59 4.49
N GLU A 26 -3.60 1.64 3.82
CA GLU A 26 -4.23 1.87 2.51
C GLU A 26 -5.36 2.89 2.60
N MET A 27 -6.18 2.84 3.65
CA MET A 27 -7.20 3.87 3.89
C MET A 27 -6.58 5.26 4.10
N ALA A 28 -5.40 5.34 4.71
CA ALA A 28 -4.64 6.58 4.78
C ALA A 28 -4.11 7.01 3.41
N GLY A 29 -3.64 6.07 2.58
CA GLY A 29 -3.21 6.28 1.20
C GLY A 29 -4.31 6.92 0.35
N VAL A 30 -5.54 6.40 0.39
CA VAL A 30 -6.72 6.97 -0.30
C VAL A 30 -6.88 8.46 0.03
N VAL A 31 -6.84 8.81 1.32
CA VAL A 31 -7.02 10.20 1.77
C VAL A 31 -5.83 11.06 1.35
N ARG A 32 -4.59 10.58 1.56
CA ARG A 32 -3.36 11.33 1.28
C ARG A 32 -3.21 11.64 -0.19
N TYR A 33 -3.29 10.64 -1.05
CA TYR A 33 -3.17 10.83 -2.50
C TYR A 33 -4.28 11.70 -3.09
N THR A 34 -5.51 11.55 -2.59
CA THR A 34 -6.61 12.45 -2.95
C THR A 34 -6.28 13.89 -2.59
N HIS A 35 -5.84 14.12 -1.34
CA HIS A 35 -5.48 15.44 -0.84
C HIS A 35 -4.31 16.05 -1.59
N TYR A 36 -3.23 15.31 -1.80
CA TYR A 36 -2.08 15.77 -2.58
C TYR A 36 -2.47 16.19 -4.00
N SER A 37 -3.46 15.53 -4.62
CA SER A 37 -3.97 15.95 -5.94
C SER A 37 -4.54 17.38 -5.97
N PHE A 38 -4.97 17.92 -4.83
CA PHE A 38 -5.42 19.31 -4.69
C PHE A 38 -4.26 20.30 -4.53
N MET A 39 -3.11 19.83 -4.05
CA MET A 39 -1.97 20.66 -3.67
C MET A 39 -0.94 20.83 -4.80
N VAL A 40 -1.21 20.29 -6.00
CA VAL A 40 -0.34 20.46 -7.17
C VAL A 40 -0.78 21.65 -8.04
N PHE A 41 0.13 22.60 -8.21
CA PHE A 41 -0.06 23.83 -8.98
C PHE A 41 0.92 23.93 -10.16
N GLY A 42 0.67 24.88 -11.07
CA GLY A 42 1.53 25.14 -12.22
C GLY A 42 1.15 24.36 -13.48
N PHE A 43 1.88 24.61 -14.57
CA PHE A 43 1.54 24.10 -15.91
C PHE A 43 1.64 22.57 -16.03
N ASN A 44 2.47 21.91 -15.22
CA ASN A 44 2.64 20.45 -15.21
C ASN A 44 1.60 19.71 -14.37
N ARG A 45 0.63 20.40 -13.76
CA ARG A 45 -0.26 19.78 -12.76
C ARG A 45 -1.18 18.70 -13.31
N ILE A 46 -1.62 18.78 -14.56
CA ILE A 46 -2.63 17.86 -15.11
C ILE A 46 -2.19 16.39 -15.01
N PRO A 47 -1.02 15.98 -15.54
CA PRO A 47 -0.56 14.61 -15.42
C PRO A 47 -0.28 14.20 -13.97
N ILE A 48 0.27 15.08 -13.14
CA ILE A 48 0.62 14.77 -11.73
C ILE A 48 -0.66 14.58 -10.89
N CYS A 49 -1.66 15.46 -11.03
CA CYS A 49 -2.94 15.30 -10.36
C CYS A 49 -3.66 14.02 -10.79
N LYS A 50 -3.53 13.62 -12.07
CA LYS A 50 -4.06 12.34 -12.54
C LYS A 50 -3.35 11.18 -11.85
N TRP A 51 -2.01 11.16 -11.88
CA TRP A 51 -1.20 10.13 -11.23
C TRP A 51 -1.57 9.97 -9.74
N MET A 52 -1.65 11.08 -8.99
CA MET A 52 -2.08 11.06 -7.58
C MET A 52 -3.47 10.45 -7.40
N ARG A 53 -4.44 10.76 -8.27
CA ARG A 53 -5.79 10.21 -8.15
C ARG A 53 -5.87 8.75 -8.55
N ASP A 54 -5.04 8.32 -9.48
CA ASP A 54 -4.93 6.91 -9.85
C ASP A 54 -4.37 6.12 -8.65
N HIS A 55 -3.31 6.60 -7.98
CA HIS A 55 -2.80 5.99 -6.74
C HIS A 55 -3.84 5.97 -5.61
N ALA A 56 -4.63 7.05 -5.44
CA ALA A 56 -5.73 7.04 -4.46
C ALA A 56 -6.77 5.95 -4.76
N GLN A 57 -7.04 5.66 -6.04
CA GLN A 57 -7.94 4.60 -6.45
C GLN A 57 -7.32 3.21 -6.26
N GLU A 58 -6.01 3.07 -6.47
CA GLU A 58 -5.25 1.84 -6.21
C GLU A 58 -5.25 1.49 -4.72
N SER A 59 -4.93 2.44 -3.83
CA SER A 59 -5.03 2.21 -2.38
C SER A 59 -6.45 1.79 -1.95
N LEU A 60 -7.50 2.32 -2.60
CA LEU A 60 -8.87 1.89 -2.33
C LEU A 60 -9.10 0.43 -2.77
N ASN A 61 -8.55 0.03 -3.92
CA ASN A 61 -8.64 -1.36 -4.40
C ASN A 61 -7.87 -2.33 -3.49
N HIS A 62 -6.70 -1.91 -2.98
CA HIS A 62 -5.94 -2.67 -1.99
C HIS A 62 -6.73 -2.80 -0.68
N ALA A 63 -7.29 -1.70 -0.17
CA ALA A 63 -8.12 -1.70 1.03
C ALA A 63 -9.32 -2.67 0.91
N HIS A 64 -10.00 -2.68 -0.24
CA HIS A 64 -11.06 -3.66 -0.51
C HIS A 64 -10.52 -5.11 -0.46
N SER A 65 -9.42 -5.38 -1.14
CA SER A 65 -8.83 -6.73 -1.21
C SER A 65 -8.39 -7.24 0.16
N ILE A 66 -7.78 -6.36 0.97
CA ILE A 66 -7.38 -6.66 2.35
C ILE A 66 -8.60 -6.90 3.23
N GLY A 67 -9.62 -6.05 3.12
CA GLY A 67 -10.87 -6.19 3.89
C GLY A 67 -11.57 -7.52 3.63
N GLU A 68 -11.72 -7.89 2.35
CA GLU A 68 -12.26 -9.19 1.94
C GLU A 68 -11.40 -10.36 2.43
N LEU A 69 -10.08 -10.23 2.42
CA LEU A 69 -9.18 -11.27 2.93
C LEU A 69 -9.31 -11.45 4.46
N ILE A 70 -9.50 -10.37 5.21
CA ILE A 70 -9.75 -10.43 6.66
C ILE A 70 -11.08 -11.14 6.95
N THR A 71 -12.15 -10.77 6.25
CA THR A 71 -13.48 -11.38 6.47
C THR A 71 -13.57 -12.80 5.94
N HIS A 72 -12.78 -13.17 4.92
CA HIS A 72 -12.62 -14.54 4.46
C HIS A 72 -12.15 -15.49 5.58
N PHE A 73 -11.30 -15.02 6.49
CA PHE A 73 -10.89 -15.80 7.66
C PHE A 73 -11.84 -15.64 8.87
N ALA A 74 -13.02 -15.04 8.69
CA ALA A 74 -14.00 -14.75 9.72
C ALA A 74 -13.51 -13.79 10.84
N TYR A 75 -12.59 -12.87 10.51
CA TYR A 75 -12.14 -11.82 11.40
C TYR A 75 -12.80 -10.47 11.08
N HIS A 76 -12.81 -9.56 12.05
CA HIS A 76 -13.38 -8.22 11.89
C HIS A 76 -12.31 -7.24 11.35
N PRO A 77 -12.55 -6.56 10.21
CA PRO A 77 -11.64 -5.54 9.70
C PRO A 77 -11.72 -4.25 10.52
N THR A 78 -10.58 -3.61 10.75
CA THR A 78 -10.50 -2.33 11.45
C THR A 78 -11.25 -1.22 10.70
N LEU A 79 -11.82 -0.28 11.46
CA LEU A 79 -12.42 0.95 10.92
C LEU A 79 -11.50 2.16 11.07
N LYS A 80 -10.28 1.95 11.59
CA LYS A 80 -9.32 3.03 11.79
C LYS A 80 -8.68 3.43 10.46
N ILE A 81 -8.15 4.65 10.44
CA ILE A 81 -7.30 5.16 9.37
C ILE A 81 -5.91 5.35 9.98
N GLY A 82 -4.89 4.95 9.23
CA GLY A 82 -3.50 5.15 9.61
C GLY A 82 -3.14 6.63 9.74
N LYS A 83 -1.89 6.91 10.11
CA LYS A 83 -1.45 8.29 10.34
C LYS A 83 -1.52 9.10 9.04
N LEU A 84 -2.32 10.17 9.05
CA LEU A 84 -2.37 11.17 7.98
C LEU A 84 -1.25 12.19 8.19
N LEU A 85 -0.04 11.86 7.72
CA LEU A 85 1.09 12.80 7.70
C LEU A 85 0.91 13.78 6.54
N GLU A 86 0.88 15.07 6.86
CA GLU A 86 1.02 16.19 5.93
C GLU A 86 1.88 17.24 6.64
N THR A 87 3.09 17.51 6.12
CA THR A 87 4.01 18.47 6.75
C THR A 87 3.64 19.94 6.49
N HIS A 88 2.57 20.20 5.74
CA HIS A 88 2.20 21.49 5.17
C HIS A 88 3.24 22.10 4.20
N GLU A 89 4.21 21.30 3.76
CA GLU A 89 5.17 21.70 2.74
C GLU A 89 4.70 21.20 1.36
N HIS A 90 4.07 22.09 0.58
CA HIS A 90 3.39 21.74 -0.67
C HIS A 90 4.27 21.83 -1.92
N ASN A 91 5.60 21.74 -1.78
CA ASN A 91 6.44 21.50 -2.94
C ASN A 91 6.22 20.06 -3.41
N ILE A 92 6.08 19.86 -4.72
CA ILE A 92 5.89 18.52 -5.30
C ILE A 92 7.00 17.53 -4.89
N GLY A 93 8.24 17.99 -4.72
CA GLY A 93 9.33 17.15 -4.23
C GLY A 93 9.06 16.58 -2.84
N HIS A 94 8.65 17.42 -1.88
CA HIS A 94 8.33 16.97 -0.52
C HIS A 94 7.10 16.07 -0.49
N ILE A 95 6.07 16.37 -1.30
CA ILE A 95 4.91 15.50 -1.47
C ILE A 95 5.34 14.11 -1.97
N LEU A 96 6.23 14.05 -2.96
CA LEU A 96 6.76 12.79 -3.49
C LEU A 96 7.62 12.04 -2.47
N GLU A 97 8.41 12.74 -1.64
CA GLU A 97 9.15 12.11 -0.54
C GLU A 97 8.21 11.54 0.54
N GLU A 98 7.14 12.27 0.88
CA GLU A 98 6.09 11.81 1.79
C GLU A 98 5.34 10.59 1.24
N SER A 99 5.05 10.57 -0.07
CA SER A 99 4.50 9.40 -0.78
C SER A 99 5.49 8.24 -0.79
N LEU A 100 6.77 8.48 -1.06
CA LEU A 100 7.80 7.43 -1.06
C LEU A 100 7.92 6.75 0.30
N GLU A 101 7.83 7.51 1.39
CA GLU A 101 7.84 6.96 2.74
C GLU A 101 6.57 6.14 3.04
N HIS A 102 5.42 6.53 2.48
CA HIS A 102 4.19 5.75 2.56
C HIS A 102 4.36 4.36 1.92
N GLU A 103 4.83 4.31 0.67
CA GLU A 103 4.97 3.03 -0.06
C GLU A 103 6.02 2.13 0.60
N LYS A 104 7.11 2.70 1.13
CA LYS A 104 8.09 1.92 1.89
C LYS A 104 7.50 1.31 3.16
N GLN A 105 6.60 2.00 3.85
CA GLN A 105 5.91 1.45 5.00
C GLN A 105 4.98 0.30 4.60
N GLY A 106 4.25 0.44 3.48
CA GLY A 106 3.42 -0.61 2.90
C GLY A 106 4.23 -1.83 2.52
N LEU A 107 5.29 -1.64 1.74
CA LEU A 107 6.22 -2.69 1.31
C LEU A 107 6.78 -3.49 2.49
N ASN A 108 7.22 -2.81 3.56
CA ASN A 108 7.72 -3.48 4.76
C ASN A 108 6.64 -4.36 5.43
N LEU A 109 5.40 -3.87 5.51
CA LEU A 109 4.28 -4.65 6.06
C LEU A 109 3.90 -5.83 5.17
N TYR A 110 3.95 -5.70 3.84
CA TYR A 110 3.69 -6.81 2.93
C TYR A 110 4.79 -7.88 3.00
N TYR A 111 6.06 -7.51 3.13
CA TYR A 111 7.14 -8.47 3.42
C TYR A 111 6.94 -9.19 4.76
N GLN A 112 6.52 -8.46 5.79
CA GLN A 112 6.17 -9.06 7.09
C GLN A 112 4.99 -10.04 6.93
N LEU A 113 3.96 -9.67 6.15
CA LEU A 113 2.82 -10.54 5.86
C LEU A 113 3.25 -11.83 5.18
N LEU A 114 4.11 -11.74 4.15
CA LEU A 114 4.66 -12.88 3.44
C LEU A 114 5.45 -13.83 4.37
N GLN A 115 6.28 -13.27 5.25
CA GLN A 115 7.03 -14.06 6.23
C GLN A 115 6.09 -14.78 7.21
N LEU A 116 5.04 -14.11 7.67
CA LEU A 116 4.08 -14.68 8.62
C LEU A 116 3.23 -15.80 7.99
N SER A 117 2.92 -15.69 6.70
CA SER A 117 2.07 -16.62 5.96
C SER A 117 2.79 -17.84 5.37
N GLU A 118 4.12 -17.80 5.29
CA GLU A 118 4.95 -18.86 4.71
C GLU A 118 4.59 -20.26 5.27
N LYS A 119 4.23 -21.19 4.37
CA LYS A 119 3.84 -22.58 4.68
C LYS A 119 2.58 -22.70 5.55
N LYS A 120 1.86 -21.60 5.79
CA LYS A 120 0.60 -21.56 6.56
C LYS A 120 -0.59 -21.25 5.67
N SER A 121 -0.43 -20.37 4.69
CA SER A 121 -1.52 -19.98 3.78
C SER A 121 -1.00 -19.54 2.42
N VAL A 122 -1.11 -20.43 1.43
CA VAL A 122 -0.77 -20.11 0.03
C VAL A 122 -1.56 -18.89 -0.46
N LEU A 123 -2.83 -18.76 -0.06
CA LEU A 123 -3.66 -17.59 -0.41
C LEU A 123 -3.01 -16.28 0.05
N VAL A 124 -2.55 -16.22 1.31
CA VAL A 124 -1.95 -15.00 1.87
C VAL A 124 -0.53 -14.79 1.34
N GLU A 125 0.21 -15.86 1.06
CA GLU A 125 1.53 -15.76 0.40
C GLU A 125 1.41 -15.13 -0.99
N GLU A 126 0.52 -15.63 -1.84
CA GLU A 126 0.32 -15.11 -3.20
C GLU A 126 -0.22 -13.68 -3.18
N PHE A 127 -1.15 -13.38 -2.27
CA PHE A 127 -1.61 -12.01 -2.05
C PHE A 127 -0.44 -11.08 -1.69
N ALA A 128 0.38 -11.45 -0.70
CA ALA A 128 1.52 -10.63 -0.27
C ALA A 128 2.56 -10.45 -1.38
N ARG A 129 2.85 -11.49 -2.18
CA ARG A 129 3.80 -11.39 -3.32
C ARG A 129 3.32 -10.43 -4.39
N ASN A 130 2.02 -10.45 -4.71
CA ASN A 130 1.45 -9.53 -5.69
C ASN A 130 1.52 -8.08 -5.20
N MET A 131 1.16 -7.84 -3.93
CA MET A 131 1.25 -6.50 -3.35
C MET A 131 2.70 -5.99 -3.26
N ILE A 132 3.67 -6.85 -2.90
CA ILE A 132 5.10 -6.49 -2.94
C ILE A 132 5.52 -6.04 -4.34
N LEU A 133 5.09 -6.76 -5.38
CA LEU A 133 5.41 -6.40 -6.77
C LEU A 133 4.85 -5.01 -7.13
N GLU A 134 3.60 -4.75 -6.78
CA GLU A 134 2.95 -3.46 -7.04
C GLU A 134 3.66 -2.32 -6.30
N GLU A 135 3.96 -2.50 -5.00
CA GLU A 135 4.65 -1.48 -4.20
C GLU A 135 6.09 -1.20 -4.66
N GLU A 136 6.83 -2.21 -5.10
CA GLU A 136 8.16 -2.01 -5.70
C GLU A 136 8.08 -1.17 -6.99
N MET A 137 7.02 -1.35 -7.79
CA MET A 137 6.78 -0.54 -8.98
C MET A 137 6.43 0.91 -8.60
N HIS A 138 5.53 1.11 -7.62
CA HIS A 138 5.17 2.45 -7.12
C HIS A 138 6.40 3.21 -6.61
N ILE A 139 7.22 2.55 -5.78
CA ILE A 139 8.49 3.11 -5.26
C ILE A 139 9.42 3.49 -6.41
N GLY A 140 9.58 2.63 -7.42
CA GLY A 140 10.41 2.89 -8.58
C GLY A 140 9.94 4.10 -9.40
N GLU A 141 8.63 4.26 -9.57
CA GLU A 141 8.05 5.42 -10.24
C GLU A 141 8.33 6.71 -9.48
N ILE A 142 8.06 6.75 -8.18
CA ILE A 142 8.31 7.93 -7.34
C ILE A 142 9.79 8.29 -7.33
N GLN A 143 10.68 7.30 -7.19
CA GLN A 143 12.12 7.53 -7.25
C GLN A 143 12.54 8.13 -8.60
N LYS A 144 11.98 7.66 -9.71
CA LYS A 144 12.24 8.21 -11.04
C LYS A 144 11.73 9.64 -11.17
N MET A 145 10.62 10.00 -10.53
CA MET A 145 10.11 11.38 -10.50
C MET A 145 11.02 12.32 -9.68
N LEU A 146 11.69 11.81 -8.65
CA LEU A 146 12.64 12.55 -7.81
C LEU A 146 14.06 12.62 -8.40
N MET A 147 14.41 11.72 -9.32
CA MET A 147 15.77 11.51 -9.82
C MET A 147 16.16 12.50 -10.92
N ASP A 148 17.41 13.02 -10.86
CA ASP A 148 18.02 13.71 -12.01
C ASP A 148 18.49 12.66 -13.04
N PRO A 149 18.11 12.76 -14.33
CA PRO A 149 18.55 11.82 -15.37
C PRO A 149 20.06 11.58 -15.45
N LYS A 150 20.89 12.51 -14.94
CA LYS A 150 22.36 12.37 -14.90
C LYS A 150 22.85 11.30 -13.92
N THR A 151 22.00 10.76 -13.05
CA THR A 151 22.40 9.71 -12.09
C THR A 151 22.29 8.29 -12.65
N LEU A 152 21.86 8.13 -13.91
CA LEU A 152 21.84 6.84 -14.60
C LEU A 152 23.27 6.29 -14.75
N ARG A 153 23.42 4.97 -14.61
CA ARG A 153 24.67 4.23 -14.79
C ARG A 153 24.59 3.41 -16.07
N ASP A 154 25.71 3.32 -16.80
CA ASP A 154 25.87 2.48 -18.01
C ASP A 154 26.09 1.00 -17.66
#